data_AF-A0A067PFC0-F1
#
_entry.id   AF-A0A067PFC0-F1
#
_cell.length_a   1.000
_cell.length_b   1.000
_cell.length_c   1.000
_cell.angle_alpha   90.00
_cell.angle_beta   90.00
_cell.angle_gamma   90.00
#
_symmetry.space_group_name_H-M   'P 1'
#
loop_
_entity.id
_entity.type
_entity.pdbx_description
1 polymer ?
#
loop_
_entity_poly.entity_id
_entity_poly.type
_entity_poly.pdbx_seq_one_letter_code
_entity_poly.pdbx_strand_id
1 'polypeptide(L)'
;MVAKITEAPKHHSQAKHQALIRDGFRCVVTGVYDETARPNVSVEEIVLARGIVNTECAHIVPDSTYFNVGANSSGDKRDHSASVLAVLKRFGYTVDNLNGEKVHSLFNVMTLHHDVHDYFDRLGFWFEKTATPNCYKIRTADPLILLLVLRPHVDRVTFTTPDAVKLPLPSPDLLALHGVCAQVAQLSGAGEYIDRIHEDMEEIGVLASDGTSSDILHHALMTRGSRGITIR
;
A
#
# COMPACT_ATOMS: atom_id res chain seq x y z
N MET A 1 -8.76 16.28 -27.07
CA MET A 1 -7.58 15.53 -27.54
C MET A 1 -7.33 14.41 -26.55
N VAL A 2 -7.42 13.15 -26.98
CA VAL A 2 -7.29 11.97 -26.12
C VAL A 2 -5.80 11.71 -25.91
N ALA A 3 -5.27 12.09 -24.74
CA ALA A 3 -3.87 11.88 -24.41
C ALA A 3 -3.62 10.39 -24.14
N LYS A 4 -2.64 9.82 -24.84
CA LYS A 4 -2.16 8.44 -24.64
C LYS A 4 -1.67 8.29 -23.21
N ILE A 5 -2.38 7.44 -22.45
CA ILE A 5 -1.94 6.88 -21.17
C ILE A 5 -0.61 6.17 -21.44
N THR A 6 0.46 6.56 -20.74
CA THR A 6 1.69 5.76 -20.65
C THR A 6 1.30 4.37 -20.14
N GLU A 7 1.70 3.30 -20.84
CA GLU A 7 1.35 1.92 -20.47
C GLU A 7 1.60 1.68 -18.97
N ALA A 8 0.63 1.06 -18.28
CA ALA A 8 0.79 0.71 -16.87
C ALA A 8 2.05 -0.17 -16.72
N PRO A 9 2.87 0.06 -15.67
CA PRO A 9 4.05 -0.76 -15.43
C PRO A 9 3.67 -2.25 -15.42
N LYS A 10 4.30 -3.06 -16.27
CA LYS A 10 4.01 -4.50 -16.33
C LYS A 10 4.65 -5.29 -15.18
N HIS A 11 5.59 -4.67 -14.47
CA HIS A 11 6.36 -5.30 -13.41
C HIS A 11 6.50 -4.39 -12.19
N HIS A 12 6.49 -5.00 -10.99
CA HIS A 12 6.70 -4.33 -9.71
C HIS A 12 7.95 -3.42 -9.69
N SER A 13 9.07 -3.86 -10.27
CA SER A 13 10.30 -3.07 -10.33
C SER A 13 10.16 -1.76 -11.11
N GLN A 14 9.38 -1.77 -12.20
CA GLN A 14 9.08 -0.56 -12.98
C GLN A 14 8.14 0.37 -12.22
N ALA A 15 7.12 -0.19 -11.54
CA ALA A 15 6.22 0.58 -10.69
C ALA A 15 6.98 1.27 -9.55
N LYS A 16 7.88 0.54 -8.88
CA LYS A 16 8.76 1.09 -7.84
C LYS A 16 9.59 2.27 -8.34
N HIS A 17 10.23 2.11 -9.49
CA HIS A 17 11.07 3.19 -10.06
C HIS A 17 10.24 4.42 -10.42
N GLN A 18 9.09 4.24 -11.06
CA GLN A 18 8.22 5.37 -11.43
C GLN A 18 7.58 6.04 -10.19
N ALA A 19 7.17 5.26 -9.19
CA ALA A 19 6.66 5.79 -7.93
C ALA A 19 7.72 6.63 -7.21
N LEU A 20 8.98 6.17 -7.16
CA LEU A 20 10.09 6.95 -6.62
C LEU A 20 10.25 8.30 -7.31
N ILE A 21 10.22 8.34 -8.64
CA ILE A 21 10.31 9.61 -9.39
C ILE A 21 9.12 10.51 -9.07
N ARG A 22 7.90 9.96 -9.05
CA ARG A 22 6.67 10.70 -8.74
C ARG A 22 6.74 11.32 -7.34
N ASP A 23 7.18 10.54 -6.37
CA ASP A 23 7.17 10.88 -4.94
C ASP A 23 8.43 11.69 -4.55
N GLY A 24 9.23 12.12 -5.53
CA GLY A 24 10.42 12.93 -5.31
C GLY A 24 11.49 12.20 -4.50
N PHE A 25 11.60 10.89 -4.72
CA PHE A 25 12.48 9.94 -4.03
C PHE A 25 12.32 9.97 -2.52
N ARG A 26 11.09 10.11 -2.03
CA ARG A 26 10.77 10.17 -0.60
C ARG A 26 9.65 9.23 -0.22
N CYS A 27 9.66 8.80 1.03
CA CYS A 27 8.46 8.29 1.68
C CYS A 27 7.38 9.40 1.67
N VAL A 28 6.22 9.13 1.06
CA VAL A 28 5.14 10.14 0.94
C VAL A 28 4.54 10.56 2.28
N VAL A 29 4.81 9.79 3.34
CA VAL A 29 4.30 10.03 4.70
C VAL A 29 5.32 10.77 5.57
N THR A 30 6.56 10.30 5.61
CA THR A 30 7.58 10.83 6.53
C THR A 30 8.47 11.90 5.89
N GLY A 31 8.51 11.96 4.55
CA GLY A 31 9.39 12.84 3.79
C GLY A 31 10.86 12.42 3.79
N VAL A 32 11.21 11.29 4.43
CA VAL A 32 12.56 10.73 4.45
C VAL A 32 12.94 10.28 3.04
N TYR A 33 14.18 10.57 2.63
CA TYR A 33 14.67 10.23 1.29
C TYR A 33 14.96 8.73 1.15
N ASP A 34 14.74 8.22 -0.06
CA ASP A 34 15.23 6.92 -0.48
C ASP A 34 16.75 6.95 -0.73
N GLU A 35 17.41 5.82 -0.51
CA GLU A 35 18.83 5.57 -0.78
C GLU A 35 19.27 6.03 -2.17
N THR A 36 18.43 5.83 -3.19
CA THR A 36 18.72 6.20 -4.57
C THR A 36 18.76 7.72 -4.79
N ALA A 37 18.23 8.52 -3.86
CA ALA A 37 18.31 9.98 -3.91
C ALA A 37 19.72 10.51 -3.59
N ARG A 38 20.54 9.75 -2.85
CA ARG A 38 21.84 10.18 -2.29
C ARG A 38 22.75 10.94 -3.27
N PRO A 39 22.88 10.55 -4.56
CA PRO A 39 23.74 11.27 -5.50
C PRO A 39 23.25 12.69 -5.86
N ASN A 40 21.98 13.00 -5.59
CA ASN A 40 21.28 14.19 -6.08
C ASN A 40 20.74 15.10 -4.97
N VAL A 41 21.02 14.81 -3.69
CA VAL A 41 20.53 15.58 -2.54
C VAL A 41 21.70 16.03 -1.66
N SER A 42 21.60 17.24 -1.12
CA SER A 42 22.62 17.78 -0.20
C SER A 42 22.54 17.15 1.19
N VAL A 43 23.63 17.25 1.97
CA VAL A 43 23.65 16.77 3.37
C VAL A 43 22.63 17.52 4.22
N GLU A 44 22.47 18.82 3.98
CA GLU A 44 21.51 19.68 4.66
C GLU A 44 20.07 19.21 4.42
N GLU A 45 19.74 18.86 3.18
CA GLU A 45 18.43 18.30 2.83
C GLU A 45 18.19 16.94 3.48
N ILE A 46 19.21 16.07 3.52
CA ILE A 46 19.12 14.76 4.19
C ILE A 46 18.85 14.94 5.69
N VAL A 47 19.58 15.84 6.35
CA VAL A 47 19.39 16.14 7.79
C VAL A 47 17.98 16.67 8.04
N LEU A 48 17.48 17.58 7.22
CA LEU A 48 16.12 18.13 7.35
C LEU A 48 15.04 17.07 7.08
N ALA A 49 15.30 16.15 6.15
CA ALA A 49 14.47 14.98 5.87
C ALA A 49 14.60 13.87 6.93
N ARG A 50 15.50 14.04 7.91
CA ARG A 50 15.79 13.09 9.00
C ARG A 50 16.42 11.76 8.54
N GLY A 51 17.16 11.81 7.44
CA GLY A 51 18.00 10.70 6.98
C GLY A 51 17.65 10.20 5.58
N ILE A 52 18.23 9.03 5.29
CA ILE A 52 18.06 8.26 4.07
C ILE A 52 17.77 6.82 4.47
N VAL A 53 16.84 6.17 3.77
CA VAL A 53 16.39 4.80 4.03
C VAL A 53 16.20 4.04 2.72
N ASN A 54 16.08 2.72 2.78
CA ASN A 54 15.54 1.96 1.65
C ASN A 54 14.01 2.02 1.73
N THR A 55 13.37 2.57 0.70
CA THR A 55 11.91 2.62 0.61
C THR A 55 11.35 1.45 -0.19
N GLU A 56 10.06 1.24 -0.01
CA GLU A 56 9.28 0.18 -0.63
C GLU A 56 8.17 0.77 -1.51
N CYS A 57 7.77 0.00 -2.52
CA CYS A 57 6.64 0.34 -3.38
C CYS A 57 5.40 -0.32 -2.79
N ALA A 58 4.66 0.42 -2.00
CA ALA A 58 3.46 -0.06 -1.32
C ALA A 58 2.26 0.02 -2.26
N HIS A 59 1.50 -1.07 -2.36
CA HIS A 59 0.19 -1.04 -3.02
C HIS A 59 -0.86 -0.47 -2.06
N ILE A 60 -1.77 0.38 -2.56
CA ILE A 60 -2.85 0.97 -1.74
C ILE A 60 -3.89 -0.09 -1.42
N VAL A 61 -4.29 -0.85 -2.44
CA VAL A 61 -5.08 -2.06 -2.27
C VAL A 61 -4.32 -3.23 -2.90
N PRO A 62 -4.35 -4.40 -2.23
CA PRO A 62 -3.67 -5.58 -2.72
C PRO A 62 -4.20 -5.98 -4.11
N ASP A 63 -3.38 -6.72 -4.85
CA ASP A 63 -3.74 -7.29 -6.15
C ASP A 63 -5.13 -7.97 -6.09
N SER A 64 -5.83 -7.97 -7.21
CA SER A 64 -7.01 -8.77 -7.52
C SER A 64 -6.94 -10.24 -7.10
N THR A 65 -5.81 -10.79 -6.64
CA THR A 65 -5.75 -12.07 -5.90
C THR A 65 -6.43 -12.01 -4.53
N TYR A 66 -6.53 -10.83 -3.90
CA TYR A 66 -7.41 -10.56 -2.75
C TYR A 66 -8.90 -10.67 -3.15
N PHE A 67 -9.20 -10.32 -4.41
CA PHE A 67 -10.53 -10.41 -5.03
C PHE A 67 -10.63 -11.50 -6.11
N ASN A 68 -9.76 -12.52 -6.05
CA ASN A 68 -9.46 -13.56 -7.04
C ASN A 68 -10.33 -13.66 -8.34
N VAL A 69 -10.38 -12.60 -9.15
CA VAL A 69 -10.99 -12.58 -10.50
C VAL A 69 -9.96 -13.07 -11.54
N GLY A 70 -9.35 -14.23 -11.26
CA GLY A 70 -8.49 -14.95 -12.19
C GLY A 70 -9.19 -16.18 -12.74
N ALA A 71 -8.93 -16.54 -14.00
CA ALA A 71 -9.59 -17.67 -14.68
C ALA A 71 -9.34 -19.06 -14.01
N ASN A 72 -8.43 -19.16 -13.03
CA ASN A 72 -7.93 -20.41 -12.47
C ASN A 72 -8.19 -20.63 -10.96
N SER A 73 -9.06 -19.84 -10.31
CA SER A 73 -9.46 -20.08 -8.92
C SER A 73 -10.54 -21.18 -8.82
N SER A 74 -10.38 -22.11 -7.87
CA SER A 74 -11.37 -23.15 -7.55
C SER A 74 -12.69 -22.54 -7.05
N GLY A 75 -13.81 -23.27 -7.23
CA GLY A 75 -15.19 -22.79 -7.02
C GLY A 75 -15.42 -21.92 -5.78
N ASP A 76 -15.06 -22.40 -4.59
CA ASP A 76 -15.31 -21.69 -3.32
C ASP A 76 -14.59 -20.33 -3.21
N LYS A 77 -13.43 -20.16 -3.88
CA LYS A 77 -12.61 -18.93 -3.81
C LYS A 77 -13.17 -17.82 -4.71
N ARG A 78 -13.86 -18.18 -5.81
CA ARG A 78 -14.54 -17.21 -6.68
C ARG A 78 -15.73 -16.55 -5.98
N ASP A 79 -16.44 -17.32 -5.16
CA ASP A 79 -17.64 -16.86 -4.44
C ASP A 79 -17.30 -15.86 -3.33
N HIS A 80 -16.22 -16.09 -2.58
CA HIS A 80 -15.76 -15.15 -1.55
C HIS A 80 -15.35 -13.81 -2.16
N SER A 81 -14.55 -13.84 -3.21
CA SER A 81 -14.08 -12.64 -3.89
C SER A 81 -15.19 -11.84 -4.56
N ALA A 82 -16.12 -12.51 -5.25
CA ALA A 82 -17.32 -11.86 -5.78
C ALA A 82 -18.16 -11.22 -4.66
N SER A 83 -18.18 -11.83 -3.47
CA SER A 83 -18.87 -11.27 -2.30
C SER A 83 -18.19 -10.01 -1.78
N VAL A 84 -16.87 -9.98 -1.65
CA VAL A 84 -16.15 -8.76 -1.24
C VAL A 84 -16.33 -7.65 -2.28
N LEU A 85 -16.19 -7.96 -3.57
CA LEU A 85 -16.45 -7.00 -4.65
C LEU A 85 -17.87 -6.45 -4.62
N ALA A 86 -18.87 -7.31 -4.38
CA ALA A 86 -20.26 -6.89 -4.24
C ALA A 86 -20.48 -5.99 -3.02
N VAL A 87 -19.81 -6.27 -1.90
CA VAL A 87 -19.83 -5.42 -0.71
C VAL A 87 -19.21 -4.06 -1.02
N LEU A 88 -18.02 -4.03 -1.63
CA LEU A 88 -17.36 -2.78 -2.02
C LEU A 88 -18.21 -1.96 -2.99
N LYS A 89 -18.84 -2.61 -3.97
CA LYS A 89 -19.76 -1.97 -4.91
C LYS A 89 -20.99 -1.38 -4.21
N ARG A 90 -21.53 -2.06 -3.19
CA ARG A 90 -22.62 -1.53 -2.35
C ARG A 90 -22.19 -0.29 -1.55
N PHE A 91 -20.90 -0.20 -1.19
CA PHE A 91 -20.30 0.99 -0.58
C PHE A 91 -19.83 2.04 -1.60
N GLY A 92 -20.12 1.85 -2.89
CA GLY A 92 -19.82 2.82 -3.96
C GLY A 92 -18.44 2.67 -4.59
N TYR A 93 -17.66 1.65 -4.22
CA TYR A 93 -16.32 1.41 -4.76
C TYR A 93 -16.38 0.42 -5.92
N THR A 94 -15.96 0.85 -7.11
CA THR A 94 -15.82 -0.02 -8.29
C THR A 94 -14.35 -0.35 -8.50
N VAL A 95 -13.91 -1.52 -8.01
CA VAL A 95 -12.51 -1.98 -8.12
C VAL A 95 -12.24 -2.79 -9.39
N ASP A 96 -13.23 -2.93 -10.28
CA ASP A 96 -13.14 -3.66 -11.56
C ASP A 96 -11.97 -3.18 -12.45
N ASN A 97 -11.47 -1.97 -12.21
CA ASN A 97 -10.35 -1.35 -12.92
C ASN A 97 -8.96 -1.76 -12.40
N LEU A 98 -8.86 -2.57 -11.34
CA LEU A 98 -7.58 -2.95 -10.71
C LEU A 98 -7.08 -4.36 -11.07
N ASN A 99 -7.70 -5.02 -12.05
CA ASN A 99 -7.31 -6.38 -12.44
C ASN A 99 -6.16 -6.38 -13.46
N GLY A 100 -5.33 -7.42 -13.41
CA GLY A 100 -4.29 -7.72 -14.42
C GLY A 100 -3.17 -6.68 -14.46
N GLU A 101 -2.82 -6.19 -15.65
CA GLU A 101 -1.71 -5.24 -15.88
C GLU A 101 -1.85 -3.90 -15.12
N LYS A 102 -3.03 -3.62 -14.56
CA LYS A 102 -3.33 -2.37 -13.85
C LYS A 102 -3.02 -2.42 -12.34
N VAL A 103 -2.69 -3.59 -11.78
CA VAL A 103 -2.34 -3.74 -10.35
C VAL A 103 -1.13 -2.88 -9.98
N HIS A 104 -0.15 -2.83 -10.87
CA HIS A 104 1.08 -2.04 -10.74
C HIS A 104 0.93 -0.60 -11.28
N SER A 105 -0.30 -0.16 -11.55
CA SER A 105 -0.56 1.21 -11.96
C SER A 105 -0.14 2.18 -10.85
N LEU A 106 0.44 3.31 -11.23
CA LEU A 106 0.80 4.38 -10.28
C LEU A 106 -0.39 4.90 -9.47
N PHE A 107 -1.63 4.73 -9.96
CA PHE A 107 -2.83 5.02 -9.18
C PHE A 107 -2.98 4.14 -7.94
N ASN A 108 -2.40 2.94 -7.92
CA ASN A 108 -2.50 1.95 -6.84
C ASN A 108 -1.19 1.76 -6.07
N VAL A 109 -0.15 2.57 -6.31
CA VAL A 109 1.12 2.41 -5.57
C VAL A 109 1.68 3.73 -5.05
N MET A 110 2.44 3.65 -3.95
CA MET A 110 3.16 4.75 -3.32
C MET A 110 4.49 4.34 -2.70
N THR A 111 5.42 5.28 -2.62
CA THR A 111 6.71 5.07 -1.95
C THR A 111 6.56 5.26 -0.44
N LEU A 112 6.82 4.20 0.33
CA LEU A 112 6.77 4.21 1.79
C LEU A 112 8.11 3.77 2.41
N HIS A 113 8.42 4.34 3.57
CA HIS A 113 9.44 3.79 4.48
C HIS A 113 8.99 2.41 4.99
N HIS A 114 9.91 1.49 5.26
CA HIS A 114 9.60 0.12 5.68
C HIS A 114 8.59 0.04 6.83
N ASP A 115 8.87 0.68 7.97
CA ASP A 115 7.93 0.64 9.10
C ASP A 115 6.57 1.24 8.73
N VAL A 116 6.56 2.33 7.95
CA VAL A 116 5.30 2.95 7.51
C VAL A 116 4.53 2.02 6.58
N HIS A 117 5.20 1.25 5.73
CA HIS A 117 4.58 0.27 4.86
C HIS A 117 3.98 -0.88 5.68
N ASP A 118 4.70 -1.39 6.69
CA ASP A 118 4.20 -2.46 7.56
C ASP A 118 2.89 -2.05 8.27
N TYR A 119 2.87 -0.87 8.91
CA TYR A 119 1.65 -0.38 9.55
C TYR A 119 0.54 -0.03 8.54
N PHE A 120 0.88 0.28 7.30
CA PHE A 120 -0.11 0.51 6.25
C PHE A 120 -0.76 -0.81 5.79
N ASP A 121 0.04 -1.87 5.61
CA ASP A 121 -0.41 -3.23 5.26
C ASP A 121 -1.29 -3.82 6.39
N ARG A 122 -0.91 -3.58 7.64
CA ARG A 122 -1.64 -4.01 8.85
C ARG A 122 -2.90 -3.21 9.14
N LEU A 123 -3.25 -2.24 8.28
CA LEU A 123 -4.37 -1.33 8.48
C LEU A 123 -4.28 -0.50 9.78
N GLY A 124 -3.07 -0.29 10.29
CA GLY A 124 -2.81 0.46 11.54
C GLY A 124 -3.03 1.97 11.40
N PHE A 125 -3.01 2.52 10.18
CA PHE A 125 -3.37 3.90 9.90
C PHE A 125 -4.00 4.05 8.52
N TRP A 126 -4.67 5.17 8.26
CA TRP A 126 -5.28 5.47 6.97
C TRP A 126 -5.27 6.98 6.63
N PHE A 127 -5.60 7.27 5.37
CA PHE A 127 -5.70 8.62 4.83
C PHE A 127 -7.16 9.07 4.73
N GLU A 128 -7.51 10.14 5.42
CA GLU A 128 -8.84 10.77 5.35
C GLU A 128 -8.79 11.99 4.42
N LYS A 129 -9.67 12.04 3.41
CA LYS A 129 -9.78 13.16 2.47
C LYS A 129 -10.00 14.47 3.24
N THR A 130 -9.33 15.54 2.81
CA THR A 130 -9.59 16.90 3.30
C THR A 130 -10.32 17.74 2.24
N ALA A 131 -10.69 18.97 2.60
CA ALA A 131 -11.23 19.93 1.64
C ALA A 131 -10.22 20.32 0.55
N THR A 132 -8.92 20.13 0.80
CA THR A 132 -7.86 20.43 -0.16
C THR A 132 -7.58 19.19 -1.02
N PRO A 133 -7.65 19.29 -2.36
CA PRO A 133 -7.36 18.17 -3.25
C PRO A 133 -5.98 17.55 -3.00
N ASN A 134 -5.91 16.22 -3.03
CA ASN A 134 -4.69 15.42 -2.78
C ASN A 134 -4.03 15.66 -1.41
N CYS A 135 -4.71 16.35 -0.49
CA CYS A 135 -4.30 16.50 0.89
C CYS A 135 -5.16 15.61 1.78
N TYR A 136 -4.48 14.84 2.63
CA TYR A 136 -5.10 13.84 3.48
C TYR A 136 -4.67 14.03 4.91
N LYS A 137 -5.60 13.86 5.84
CA LYS A 137 -5.28 13.73 7.26
C LYS A 137 -4.91 12.29 7.56
N ILE A 138 -3.81 12.07 8.25
CA ILE A 138 -3.42 10.74 8.71
C ILE A 138 -4.21 10.44 9.98
N ARG A 139 -4.84 9.26 10.01
CA ARG A 139 -5.62 8.75 11.13
C ARG A 139 -5.11 7.39 11.54
N THR A 140 -5.17 7.09 12.83
CA THR A 140 -4.80 5.80 13.38
C THR A 140 -5.60 5.54 14.65
N ALA A 141 -5.76 4.26 14.97
CA ALA A 141 -6.29 3.78 16.25
C ALA A 141 -5.30 3.96 17.40
N ASP A 142 -4.01 3.89 17.10
CA ASP A 142 -2.93 3.82 18.08
C ASP A 142 -2.10 5.11 18.06
N PRO A 143 -2.20 5.95 19.11
CA PRO A 143 -1.40 7.17 19.23
C PRO A 143 0.12 6.93 19.18
N LEU A 144 0.60 5.73 19.53
CA LEU A 144 2.03 5.40 19.47
C LEU A 144 2.54 5.33 18.04
N ILE A 145 1.71 4.90 17.07
CA ILE A 145 2.06 4.91 15.64
C ILE A 145 2.39 6.34 15.18
N LEU A 146 1.57 7.33 15.56
CA LEU A 146 1.82 8.74 15.21
C LEU A 146 3.13 9.28 15.80
N LEU A 147 3.51 8.80 16.97
CA LEU A 147 4.67 9.30 17.71
C LEU A 147 5.98 8.64 17.28
N LEU A 148 5.96 7.32 17.09
CA LEU A 148 7.18 6.51 16.95
C LEU A 148 7.50 6.17 15.50
N VAL A 149 6.48 5.97 14.67
CA VAL A 149 6.64 5.46 13.29
C VAL A 149 6.46 6.58 12.29
N LEU A 150 5.45 7.41 12.51
CA LEU A 150 5.16 8.56 11.67
C LEU A 150 6.07 9.74 12.06
N ARG A 151 6.10 10.77 11.21
CA ARG A 151 6.85 11.98 11.52
C ARG A 151 6.09 12.75 12.63
N PRO A 152 6.67 12.94 13.83
CA PRO A 152 6.01 13.70 14.89
C PRO A 152 5.59 15.07 14.35
N HIS A 153 4.34 15.47 14.63
CA HIS A 153 3.70 16.71 14.15
C HIS A 153 3.27 16.73 12.68
N VAL A 154 3.33 15.61 11.95
CA VAL A 154 2.68 15.49 10.63
C VAL A 154 1.35 14.77 10.82
N ASP A 155 0.28 15.53 10.96
CA ASP A 155 -1.08 14.99 10.93
C ASP A 155 -1.67 14.99 9.51
N ARG A 156 -0.96 15.55 8.53
CA ARG A 156 -1.41 15.72 7.16
C ARG A 156 -0.30 15.50 6.14
N VAL A 157 -0.66 14.89 5.02
CA VAL A 157 0.21 14.72 3.85
C VAL A 157 -0.46 15.34 2.64
N THR A 158 0.33 15.90 1.73
CA THR A 158 -0.16 16.37 0.42
C THR A 158 0.64 15.68 -0.65
N PHE A 159 -0.04 14.90 -1.49
CA PHE A 159 0.62 14.19 -2.58
C PHE A 159 0.84 15.14 -3.77
N THR A 160 2.06 15.14 -4.28
CA THR A 160 2.52 16.00 -5.38
C THR A 160 3.21 15.15 -6.43
N THR A 161 3.21 15.62 -7.69
CA THR A 161 3.88 14.92 -8.80
C THR A 161 4.56 15.96 -9.70
N PRO A 162 5.75 15.65 -10.26
CA PRO A 162 6.39 16.50 -11.26
C PRO A 162 5.71 16.43 -12.64
N ASP A 163 4.92 15.38 -12.92
CA ASP A 163 4.21 15.21 -14.20
C ASP A 163 2.88 14.49 -13.98
N ALA A 164 1.78 15.23 -13.92
CA ALA A 164 0.45 14.66 -13.68
C ALA A 164 -0.05 13.74 -14.80
N VAL A 165 0.52 13.81 -16.00
CA VAL A 165 0.14 12.99 -17.15
C VAL A 165 0.88 11.66 -17.11
N LYS A 166 2.20 11.67 -16.87
CA LYS A 166 3.03 10.46 -16.89
C LYS A 166 3.16 9.77 -15.55
N LEU A 167 3.06 10.53 -14.46
CA LEU A 167 3.27 10.11 -13.08
C LEU A 167 2.05 10.48 -12.23
N PRO A 168 0.87 9.91 -12.53
CA PRO A 168 -0.35 10.23 -11.80
C PRO A 168 -0.23 9.90 -10.31
N LEU A 169 -0.91 10.70 -9.50
CA LEU A 169 -0.97 10.53 -8.06
C LEU A 169 -1.72 9.26 -7.64
N PRO A 170 -1.46 8.75 -6.42
CA PRO A 170 -2.27 7.72 -5.79
C PRO A 170 -3.77 8.07 -5.86
N SER A 171 -4.61 7.09 -6.20
CA SER A 171 -6.04 7.29 -6.38
C SER A 171 -6.73 7.65 -5.07
N PRO A 172 -7.44 8.79 -5.00
CA PRO A 172 -8.19 9.19 -3.81
C PRO A 172 -9.26 8.17 -3.41
N ASP A 173 -9.78 7.39 -4.35
CA ASP A 173 -10.83 6.41 -4.10
C ASP A 173 -10.27 5.10 -3.58
N LEU A 174 -9.05 4.72 -3.98
CA LEU A 174 -8.35 3.56 -3.40
C LEU A 174 -7.89 3.86 -1.97
N LEU A 175 -7.43 5.09 -1.72
CA LEU A 175 -7.08 5.53 -0.36
C LEU A 175 -8.31 5.54 0.55
N ALA A 176 -9.47 5.98 0.04
CA ALA A 176 -10.73 5.94 0.77
C ALA A 176 -11.18 4.50 1.04
N LEU A 177 -11.02 3.60 0.07
CA LEU A 177 -11.29 2.17 0.25
C LEU A 177 -10.41 1.54 1.33
N HIS A 178 -9.09 1.75 1.28
CA HIS A 178 -8.16 1.32 2.34
C HIS A 178 -8.58 1.87 3.71
N GLY A 179 -8.94 3.16 3.77
CA GLY A 179 -9.40 3.78 5.01
C GLY A 179 -10.70 3.20 5.57
N VAL A 180 -11.63 2.78 4.72
CA VAL A 180 -12.83 2.04 5.17
C VAL A 180 -12.43 0.68 5.73
N CYS A 181 -11.56 -0.06 5.04
CA CYS A 181 -11.06 -1.35 5.54
C CYS A 181 -10.38 -1.20 6.90
N ALA A 182 -9.52 -0.19 7.09
CA ALA A 182 -8.85 0.07 8.35
C ALA A 182 -9.82 0.40 9.48
N GLN A 183 -10.82 1.24 9.22
CA GLN A 183 -11.85 1.55 10.21
C GLN A 183 -12.68 0.32 10.58
N VAL A 184 -13.06 -0.53 9.61
CA VAL A 184 -13.78 -1.78 9.88
C VAL A 184 -12.92 -2.74 10.69
N ALA A 185 -11.64 -2.90 10.35
CA ALA A 185 -10.71 -3.76 11.08
C ALA A 185 -10.56 -3.31 12.54
N GLN A 186 -10.48 -1.99 12.77
CA GLN A 186 -10.43 -1.41 14.10
C GLN A 186 -11.73 -1.65 14.88
N LEU A 187 -12.89 -1.36 14.29
CA LEU A 187 -14.19 -1.46 14.97
C LEU A 187 -14.63 -2.91 15.24
N SER A 188 -14.18 -3.85 14.43
CA SER A 188 -14.51 -5.28 14.57
C SER A 188 -13.52 -6.06 15.44
N GLY A 189 -12.40 -5.45 15.86
CA GLY A 189 -11.29 -6.15 16.52
C GLY A 189 -10.45 -7.02 15.56
N ALA A 190 -10.74 -7.00 14.25
CA ALA A 190 -9.97 -7.75 13.27
C ALA A 190 -8.53 -7.21 13.08
N GLY A 191 -8.24 -5.97 13.50
CA GLY A 191 -6.88 -5.42 13.54
C GLY A 191 -5.92 -6.30 14.35
N GLU A 192 -6.33 -6.72 15.56
CA GLU A 192 -5.51 -7.59 16.42
C GLU A 192 -5.27 -8.97 15.80
N TYR A 193 -6.21 -9.46 14.99
CA TYR A 193 -6.03 -10.70 14.24
C TYR A 193 -5.03 -10.54 13.09
N ILE A 194 -5.07 -9.39 12.38
CA ILE A 194 -4.09 -9.06 11.34
C ILE A 194 -2.69 -8.93 11.95
N ASP A 195 -2.56 -8.29 13.11
CA ASP A 195 -1.30 -8.14 13.83
C ASP A 195 -0.69 -9.50 14.20
N ARG A 196 -1.49 -10.40 14.78
CA ARG A 196 -1.04 -11.77 15.10
C ARG A 196 -0.56 -12.53 13.86
N ILE A 197 -1.26 -12.40 12.73
CA ILE A 197 -0.80 -13.04 11.48
C ILE A 197 0.56 -12.51 11.05
N HIS A 198 0.82 -11.20 11.20
CA HIS A 198 2.11 -10.62 10.85
C HIS A 198 3.22 -11.08 11.81
N GLU A 199 2.95 -11.11 13.12
CA GLU A 199 3.88 -11.62 14.15
C GLU A 199 4.21 -13.11 13.89
N ASP A 200 3.20 -13.94 13.68
CA ASP A 200 3.38 -15.36 13.39
C ASP A 200 4.18 -15.59 12.09
N MET A 201 4.05 -14.70 11.10
CA MET A 201 4.86 -14.78 9.88
C MET A 201 6.36 -14.53 10.13
N GLU A 202 6.72 -13.77 11.14
CA GLU A 202 8.11 -13.52 11.53
C GLU A 202 8.67 -14.65 12.39
N GLU A 203 7.84 -15.26 13.24
CA GLU A 203 8.27 -16.30 14.20
C GLU A 203 8.23 -17.73 13.64
N ILE A 204 7.29 -18.04 12.75
CA ILE A 204 7.10 -19.41 12.25
C ILE A 204 8.15 -19.77 11.20
N GLY A 205 9.13 -20.58 11.62
CA GLY A 205 10.14 -21.16 10.72
C GLY A 205 9.63 -22.29 9.81
N VAL A 206 8.55 -22.99 10.19
CA VAL A 206 7.95 -24.09 9.40
C VAL A 206 6.43 -24.11 9.61
N LEU A 207 5.66 -24.12 8.51
CA LEU A 207 4.20 -24.20 8.55
C LEU A 207 3.72 -25.55 9.11
N ALA A 208 2.66 -25.52 9.92
CA ALA A 208 2.07 -26.73 10.46
C ALA A 208 1.44 -27.60 9.37
N SER A 209 1.67 -28.92 9.45
CA SER A 209 1.15 -29.89 8.47
C SER A 209 -0.34 -30.21 8.64
N ASP A 210 -0.95 -29.77 9.74
CA ASP A 210 -2.35 -29.99 10.08
C ASP A 210 -3.30 -28.90 9.54
N GLY A 211 -2.76 -27.89 8.86
CA GLY A 211 -3.52 -26.79 8.27
C GLY A 211 -3.80 -25.62 9.22
N THR A 212 -3.35 -25.66 10.47
CA THR A 212 -3.52 -24.54 11.42
C THR A 212 -2.78 -23.27 10.99
N SER A 213 -1.75 -23.38 10.14
CA SER A 213 -1.05 -22.24 9.54
C SER A 213 -1.65 -21.77 8.19
N SER A 214 -2.89 -22.16 7.85
CA SER A 214 -3.48 -21.84 6.54
C SER A 214 -3.62 -20.34 6.30
N ASP A 215 -4.08 -19.59 7.31
CA ASP A 215 -4.26 -18.14 7.21
C ASP A 215 -2.93 -17.40 7.03
N ILE A 216 -1.88 -17.86 7.73
CA ILE A 216 -0.51 -17.35 7.65
C ILE A 216 0.08 -17.61 6.26
N LEU A 217 -0.05 -18.83 5.75
CA LEU A 217 0.38 -19.17 4.39
C LEU A 217 -0.37 -18.33 3.36
N HIS A 218 -1.68 -18.18 3.51
CA HIS A 218 -2.50 -17.37 2.62
C HIS A 218 -2.02 -15.91 2.64
N HIS A 219 -1.85 -15.33 3.82
CA HIS A 219 -1.36 -13.97 3.98
C HIS A 219 0.05 -13.76 3.40
N ALA A 220 0.97 -14.70 3.64
CA ALA A 220 2.33 -14.68 3.10
C ALA A 220 2.39 -14.73 1.57
N LEU A 221 1.52 -15.53 0.94
CA LEU A 221 1.41 -15.58 -0.52
C LEU A 221 0.90 -14.25 -1.10
N MET A 222 -0.03 -13.59 -0.41
CA MET A 222 -0.60 -12.31 -0.86
C MET A 222 0.38 -11.15 -0.70
N THR A 223 1.12 -11.10 0.41
CA THR A 223 2.15 -10.08 0.65
C THR A 223 3.37 -10.25 -0.24
N ARG A 224 3.82 -11.49 -0.51
CA ARG A 224 4.96 -11.76 -1.42
C ARG A 224 4.65 -11.47 -2.89
N GLY A 225 3.40 -11.66 -3.34
CA GLY A 225 2.96 -11.23 -4.67
C GLY A 225 3.11 -9.71 -4.87
N SER A 226 2.96 -8.94 -3.79
CA SER A 226 3.08 -7.48 -3.79
C SER A 226 4.53 -7.01 -3.69
N ARG A 227 5.40 -7.70 -2.93
CA ARG A 227 6.80 -7.28 -2.67
C ARG A 227 7.83 -7.68 -3.76
N GLY A 228 7.49 -8.58 -4.68
CA GLY A 228 8.38 -9.05 -5.75
C GLY A 228 9.54 -9.91 -5.24
N ILE A 229 9.76 -11.06 -5.87
CA ILE A 229 10.84 -11.99 -5.47
C ILE A 229 12.18 -11.39 -5.94
N THR A 230 13.01 -10.94 -4.99
CA THR A 230 14.45 -10.77 -5.26
C THR A 230 15.13 -12.11 -4.97
N ILE A 231 15.42 -12.88 -6.02
CA ILE A 231 16.37 -13.98 -5.92
C ILE A 231 17.76 -13.34 -5.89
N ARG A 232 18.50 -13.54 -4.79
CA ARG A 232 19.92 -13.20 -4.71
C ARG A 232 20.74 -14.19 -5.53
#